data_AF-A0A971DZY8-F1
#
_entry.id   AF-A0A971DZY8-F1
#
_cell.length_a   1.000
_cell.length_b   1.000
_cell.length_c   1.000
_cell.angle_alpha   90.00
_cell.angle_beta   90.00
_cell.angle_gamma   90.00
#
_symmetry.space_group_name_H-M   'P 1'
#
loop_
_entity.id
_entity.type
_entity.pdbx_description
1 polymer ?
#
loop_
_entity_poly.entity_id
_entity_poly.type
_entity_poly.pdbx_seq_one_letter_code
_entity_poly.pdbx_strand_id
1 'polypeptide(L)' 'MEEFIFTEEDYRKAIIRFLEICDSEPGTPEHDEAIQLSKLMEKYESVSFYERQKYN' A
#
# COMPACT_ATOMS: atom_id res chain seq x y z
N MET A 1 -0.04 -8.24 9.20
CA MET A 1 -0.67 -7.06 8.57
C MET A 1 -2.04 -7.47 8.09
N GLU A 2 -3.02 -6.57 8.17
CA GLU A 2 -4.32 -6.79 7.56
C GLU A 2 -4.15 -7.05 6.06
N GLU A 3 -4.86 -8.04 5.52
CA GLU A 3 -4.70 -8.52 4.14
C GLU A 3 -5.14 -7.49 3.08
N PHE A 4 -5.71 -6.36 3.50
CA PHE A 4 -6.29 -5.33 2.62
C PHE A 4 -6.25 -3.94 3.28
N ILE A 5 -5.96 -2.91 2.48
CA ILE A 5 -6.10 -1.49 2.85
C ILE A 5 -7.52 -1.04 2.45
N PHE A 6 -8.37 -0.72 3.42
CA PHE A 6 -9.75 -0.28 3.18
C PHE A 6 -10.01 1.17 3.53
N THR A 7 -9.28 1.73 4.50
CA THR A 7 -9.48 3.11 4.96
C THR A 7 -8.29 4.01 4.61
N GLU A 8 -8.52 5.32 4.62
CA GLU A 8 -7.45 6.30 4.47
C GLU A 8 -6.39 6.19 5.60
N GLU A 9 -6.82 5.79 6.80
CA GLU A 9 -5.91 5.58 7.92
C GLU A 9 -4.98 4.37 7.68
N ASP A 10 -5.53 3.27 7.17
CA ASP A 10 -4.75 2.07 6.83
C ASP A 10 -3.77 2.37 5.69
N TYR A 11 -4.22 3.15 4.71
CA TYR A 11 -3.37 3.59 3.60
C TYR A 11 -2.22 4.47 4.10
N ARG A 12 -2.49 5.41 5.02
CA ARG A 12 -1.47 6.25 5.65
C ARG A 12 -0.46 5.41 6.45
N LYS A 13 -0.94 4.43 7.22
CA LYS A 13 -0.07 3.49 7.96
C LYS A 13 0.80 2.67 7.02
N ALA A 14 0.24 2.17 5.92
CA ALA A 14 0.97 1.43 4.89
C ALA A 14 2.06 2.28 4.23
N ILE A 15 1.78 3.56 3.92
CA ILE A 15 2.80 4.49 3.40
C ILE A 15 3.94 4.67 4.40
N ILE A 16 3.62 4.96 5.67
CA ILE A 16 4.65 5.16 6.69
C ILE A 16 5.54 3.94 6.80
N ARG A 17 4.92 2.74 6.90
CA ARG A 17 5.68 1.49 6.99
C ARG A 17 6.52 1.26 5.74
N PHE A 18 5.96 1.49 4.54
CA PHE A 18 6.67 1.34 3.29
C PHE A 18 7.91 2.25 3.23
N LEU A 19 7.80 3.51 3.65
CA LEU A 19 8.92 4.45 3.68
C LEU A 19 10.04 4.04 4.65
N GLU A 20 9.73 3.28 5.70
CA GLU A 20 10.74 2.76 6.63
C GLU A 20 11.56 1.62 6.02
N ILE A 21 11.00 0.87 5.06
CA ILE A 21 11.55 -0.41 4.59
C ILE A 21 11.79 -0.46 3.07
N CYS A 22 11.48 0.60 2.33
CA CYS A 22 11.58 0.59 0.86
C CYS A 22 13.00 0.42 0.34
N ASP A 23 14.00 0.84 1.13
CA ASP A 23 15.42 0.73 0.79
C ASP A 23 16.08 -0.57 1.31
N SER A 24 15.29 -1.49 1.87
CA SER A 24 15.80 -2.78 2.35
C SER A 24 16.34 -3.65 1.21
N GLU A 25 17.44 -4.36 1.49
CA GLU A 25 18.14 -5.17 0.50
C GLU A 25 17.27 -6.32 -0.04
N PRO A 26 17.39 -6.68 -1.33
CA PRO A 26 16.68 -7.82 -1.89
C PRO A 26 16.95 -9.13 -1.13
N GLY A 27 15.90 -9.89 -0.87
CA GLY A 27 15.98 -11.15 -0.11
C GLY A 27 15.87 -10.99 1.40
N THR A 28 15.68 -9.77 1.90
CA THR A 28 15.28 -9.51 3.29
C THR A 28 13.76 -9.60 3.44
N PRO A 29 13.24 -10.02 4.62
CA PRO A 29 11.80 -9.97 4.91
C PRO A 29 11.19 -8.58 4.71
N GLU A 30 11.96 -7.52 4.99
CA GLU A 30 11.56 -6.13 4.83
C GLU A 30 11.38 -5.75 3.36
N HIS A 31 12.23 -6.26 2.47
CA HIS A 31 12.07 -6.06 1.02
C HIS A 31 10.79 -6.74 0.49
N ASP A 32 10.51 -7.97 0.95
CA ASP A 32 9.28 -8.68 0.60
C ASP A 32 8.04 -7.94 1.13
N GLU A 33 8.13 -7.39 2.34
CA GLU A 33 7.10 -6.55 2.95
C GLU A 33 6.87 -5.26 2.13
N ALA A 34 7.94 -4.59 1.68
CA ALA A 34 7.83 -3.40 0.83
C ALA A 34 7.09 -3.70 -0.50
N ILE A 35 7.38 -4.84 -1.12
CA ILE A 35 6.69 -5.30 -2.33
C ILE A 35 5.21 -5.57 -2.05
N GLN A 36 4.87 -6.15 -0.89
CA GLN A 36 3.47 -6.39 -0.54
C GLN A 36 2.72 -5.08 -0.28
N LEU A 37 3.31 -4.15 0.47
CA LEU A 37 2.71 -2.85 0.78
C LEU A 37 2.45 -2.05 -0.49
N SER A 38 3.40 -2.02 -1.44
CA SER A 38 3.21 -1.32 -2.72
C SER A 38 1.99 -1.85 -3.50
N LYS A 39 1.81 -3.18 -3.57
CA LYS A 39 0.64 -3.81 -4.21
C LYS A 39 -0.68 -3.46 -3.52
N LEU A 40 -0.69 -3.43 -2.18
CA LEU A 40 -1.87 -3.08 -1.40
C LEU A 40 -2.27 -1.62 -1.63
N MET A 41 -1.29 -0.71 -1.65
CA MET A 41 -1.49 0.72 -1.91
C MET A 41 -2.02 0.97 -3.34
N GLU A 42 -1.42 0.34 -4.35
CA GLU A 42 -1.88 0.44 -5.75
C GLU A 42 -3.34 -0.01 -5.90
N LYS A 43 -3.72 -1.08 -5.20
CA LYS A 43 -5.09 -1.58 -5.20
C LYS A 43 -6.08 -0.59 -4.57
N TYR A 44 -5.72 0.00 -3.44
CA TYR A 44 -6.55 1.02 -2.77
C TYR A 44 -6.74 2.26 -3.66
N GLU A 45 -5.66 2.73 -4.30
CA GLU A 45 -5.70 3.87 -5.22
C GLU A 45 -6.55 3.57 -6.46
N SER A 46 -6.41 2.37 -7.03
CA SER A 46 -7.19 1.94 -8.19
C SER A 46 -8.68 1.95 -7.89
N VAL A 47 -9.10 1.35 -6.76
CA VAL A 47 -10.52 1.35 -6.33
C VAL A 47 -11.01 2.79 -6.13
N SER A 48 -10.24 3.61 -5.41
CA SER A 48 -10.55 5.02 -5.17
C SER A 48 -10.68 5.83 -6.46
N PHE A 49 -9.88 5.52 -7.48
CA PHE A 49 -9.93 6.17 -8.80
C PHE A 49 -11.22 5.83 -9.56
N TYR A 50 -11.60 4.54 -9.59
CA TYR A 50 -12.85 4.12 -10.25
C TYR A 50 -14.09 4.70 -9.56
N GLU A 51 -14.10 4.76 -8.23
CA GLU A 51 -15.19 5.41 -7.50
C GLU A 51 -15.27 6.91 -7.82
N ARG A 52 -14.13 7.62 -7.89
CA ARG A 52 -14.09 9.04 -8.27
C ARG A 52 -14.49 9.32 -9.73
N GLN A 53 -14.28 8.37 -10.65
CA GLN A 53 -14.72 8.48 -12.05
C GLN A 53 -16.23 8.28 -12.20
N LYS A 54 -16.88 7.54 -11.28
CA LYS A 54 -18.33 7.29 -11.31
C LYS A 54 -19.18 8.49 -10.90
N TYR A 55 -18.57 9.49 -10.26
CA TYR A 55 -19.23 10.71 -9.77
C TYR A 55 -18.77 12.00 -10.47
N ASN A 56 -18.00 11.90 -11.56
CA ASN A 56 -17.70 13.00 -12.48
C ASN A 56 -18.36 12.75 -13.84
#